data_AF-A0A919UE61-F1
#
_entry.id   AF-A0A919UE61-F1
#
_cell.length_a   1.000
_cell.length_b   1.000
_cell.length_c   1.000
_cell.angle_alpha   90.00
_cell.angle_beta   90.00
_cell.angle_gamma   90.00
#
_symmetry.space_group_name_H-M   'P 1'
#
loop_
_entity.id
_entity.type
_entity.pdbx_description
1 polymer ?
#
loop_
_entity_poly.entity_id
_entity_poly.type
_entity_poly.pdbx_seq_one_letter_code
_entity_poly.pdbx_strand_id
1 'polypeptide(L)'
;MVIMEVHNDSAGWLVLWLEPLGEDRWLKPDETFHVRSDYDGDDAPFTVDRFENDDRAAGIANIAVWVNEGDSQVTDSSGTRLECGHQRPEEVTRKWNALLQQMRGDMASNPIPEGGPRRSFYVDRGHSVTDRSPIRRP
;
A
#
# COMPACT_ATOMS: atom_id res chain seq x y z
N MET A 1 -11.45 -12.60 -13.83
CA MET A 1 -10.41 -12.79 -12.78
C MET A 1 -9.02 -12.62 -13.38
N VAL A 2 -8.34 -11.59 -12.90
CA VAL A 2 -6.96 -11.24 -13.27
C VAL A 2 -6.05 -11.47 -12.07
N ILE A 3 -4.86 -12.01 -12.32
CA ILE A 3 -3.83 -12.23 -11.30
C ILE A 3 -2.56 -11.51 -11.75
N MET A 4 -2.04 -10.66 -10.87
CA MET A 4 -0.71 -10.08 -11.00
C MET A 4 0.21 -10.71 -9.97
N GLU A 5 1.28 -11.34 -10.42
CA GLU A 5 2.34 -11.86 -9.56
C GLU A 5 3.32 -10.73 -9.19
N VAL A 6 3.69 -10.67 -7.92
CA VAL A 6 4.72 -9.78 -7.39
C VAL A 6 5.74 -10.64 -6.66
N HIS A 7 6.95 -10.70 -7.21
CA HIS A 7 8.09 -11.38 -6.62
C HIS A 7 9.09 -10.36 -6.10
N ASN A 8 9.58 -10.55 -4.87
CA ASN A 8 10.65 -9.74 -4.33
C ASN A 8 12.02 -10.34 -4.66
N ASP A 9 12.61 -9.92 -5.78
CA ASP A 9 13.95 -10.29 -6.21
C ASP A 9 15.07 -9.45 -5.57
N SER A 10 14.72 -8.53 -4.67
CA SER A 10 15.69 -7.69 -3.98
C SER A 10 16.31 -8.43 -2.79
N ALA A 11 17.51 -7.99 -2.39
CA ALA A 11 18.18 -8.52 -1.20
C ALA A 11 17.52 -8.07 0.13
N GLY A 12 16.53 -7.19 0.07
CA GLY A 12 15.89 -6.57 1.22
C GLY A 12 14.38 -6.77 1.25
N TRP A 13 13.72 -6.06 2.15
CA TRP A 13 12.26 -6.02 2.19
C TRP A 13 11.72 -5.26 0.99
N LEU A 14 10.58 -5.72 0.47
CA LEU A 14 9.73 -4.99 -0.45
C LEU A 14 8.39 -4.66 0.23
N VAL A 15 7.95 -3.41 0.16
CA VAL A 15 6.61 -3.00 0.57
C VAL A 15 5.74 -2.85 -0.66
N LEU A 16 4.65 -3.61 -0.72
CA LEU A 16 3.57 -3.44 -1.67
C LEU A 16 2.46 -2.63 -1.02
N TRP A 17 2.14 -1.47 -1.59
CA TRP A 17 0.95 -0.70 -1.25
C TRP A 17 -0.19 -1.05 -2.20
N LEU A 18 -1.37 -1.39 -1.65
CA LEU A 18 -2.60 -1.57 -2.40
C LEU A 18 -3.40 -0.27 -2.31
N GLU A 19 -3.37 0.50 -3.39
CA GLU A 19 -4.01 1.81 -3.51
C GLU A 19 -5.29 1.69 -4.34
N PRO A 20 -6.32 2.53 -4.11
CA PRO A 20 -6.39 3.64 -3.14
C PRO A 20 -6.77 3.19 -1.71
N LEU A 21 -6.82 1.88 -1.44
CA LEU A 21 -7.22 1.33 -0.14
C LEU A 21 -6.28 1.73 1.01
N GLY A 22 -5.05 2.17 0.69
CA GLY A 22 -4.06 2.60 1.66
C GLY A 22 -3.55 1.44 2.53
N GLU A 23 -3.60 0.22 2.01
CA GLU A 23 -3.12 -0.97 2.71
C GLU A 23 -1.72 -1.37 2.24
N ASP A 24 -0.93 -2.03 3.10
CA ASP A 24 0.41 -2.50 2.75
C ASP A 24 0.60 -4.00 3.03
N ARG A 25 1.56 -4.61 2.33
CA ARG A 25 2.13 -5.92 2.65
C ARG A 25 3.64 -5.89 2.48
N TRP A 26 4.34 -6.59 3.37
CA TRP A 26 5.79 -6.64 3.42
C TRP A 26 6.26 -8.01 2.97
N LEU A 27 7.11 -8.05 1.96
CA LEU A 27 7.67 -9.26 1.37
C LEU A 27 9.13 -9.37 1.80
N LYS A 28 9.52 -10.53 2.31
CA LYS A 28 10.94 -10.87 2.46
C LYS A 28 11.58 -11.10 1.10
N PRO A 29 12.92 -11.11 1.02
CA PRO A 29 13.62 -11.61 -0.17
C PRO A 29 13.06 -12.97 -0.59
N ASP A 30 12.92 -13.16 -1.90
CA ASP A 30 12.42 -14.36 -2.57
C ASP A 30 10.95 -14.73 -2.31
N GLU A 31 10.18 -13.92 -1.57
CA GLU A 31 8.75 -14.14 -1.40
C GLU A 31 7.94 -13.65 -2.62
N THR A 32 6.83 -14.32 -2.89
CA THR A 32 5.90 -14.00 -3.98
C THR A 32 4.48 -13.86 -3.44
N PHE A 33 3.81 -12.76 -3.81
CA PHE A 33 2.37 -12.55 -3.61
C PHE A 33 1.64 -12.43 -4.94
N HIS A 34 0.34 -12.64 -4.87
CA HIS A 34 -0.60 -12.44 -5.97
C HIS A 34 -1.58 -11.34 -5.62
N VAL A 35 -1.66 -10.29 -6.43
CA VAL A 35 -2.77 -9.34 -6.40
C VAL A 35 -3.85 -9.87 -7.35
N ARG A 36 -5.05 -10.09 -6.81
CA ARG A 36 -6.17 -10.67 -7.54
C ARG A 36 -7.29 -9.65 -7.65
N SER A 37 -7.86 -9.53 -8.83
CA SER A 37 -9.11 -8.78 -9.08
C SER A 37 -10.11 -9.70 -9.78
N ASP A 38 -11.37 -9.61 -9.38
CA ASP A 38 -12.47 -10.32 -10.03
C ASP A 38 -12.96 -9.61 -11.30
N TYR A 39 -12.53 -8.36 -11.53
CA TYR A 39 -12.85 -7.56 -12.70
C TYR A 39 -12.66 -8.33 -14.01
N ASP A 40 -13.65 -8.20 -14.89
CA ASP A 40 -13.77 -8.89 -16.18
C ASP A 40 -14.03 -7.94 -17.36
N GLY A 41 -13.91 -6.63 -17.14
CA GLY A 41 -14.00 -5.62 -18.20
C GLY A 41 -12.72 -5.48 -19.03
N ASP A 42 -12.79 -4.60 -20.03
CA ASP A 42 -11.72 -4.41 -21.01
C ASP A 42 -10.56 -3.52 -20.53
N ASP A 43 -10.79 -2.71 -19.48
CA ASP A 43 -9.78 -1.81 -18.93
C ASP A 43 -8.74 -2.57 -18.07
N ALA A 44 -7.56 -1.99 -17.90
CA ALA A 44 -6.53 -2.59 -17.06
C ALA A 44 -6.96 -2.51 -15.57
N PRO A 45 -7.13 -3.64 -14.86
CA PRO A 45 -7.57 -3.62 -13.46
C PRO A 45 -6.51 -3.03 -12.51
N PHE A 46 -5.24 -3.06 -12.94
CA PHE A 46 -4.11 -2.61 -12.14
C PHE A 46 -3.18 -1.65 -12.88
N THR A 47 -2.67 -0.67 -12.15
CA THR A 47 -1.50 0.13 -12.54
C THR A 47 -0.42 -0.02 -11.47
N VAL A 48 0.86 -0.11 -11.85
CA VAL A 48 1.97 -0.28 -10.89
C VAL A 48 2.94 0.89 -10.98
N ASP A 49 3.20 1.51 -9.82
CA ASP A 49 4.29 2.46 -9.66
C ASP A 49 5.41 1.85 -8.83
N ARG A 50 6.65 2.04 -9.27
CA ARG A 50 7.86 1.67 -8.51
C ARG A 50 8.49 2.92 -7.93
N PHE A 51 8.90 2.85 -6.67
CA PHE A 51 9.58 3.96 -6.00
C PHE A 51 11.04 3.57 -5.77
N GLU A 52 11.94 4.09 -6.60
CA GLU A 52 13.37 3.80 -6.55
C GLU A 52 14.14 4.66 -5.53
N ASN A 53 13.44 5.45 -4.69
CA ASN A 53 14.07 6.55 -3.97
C ASN A 53 14.36 6.25 -2.49
N ASP A 54 15.56 6.65 -2.04
CA ASP A 54 16.12 6.49 -0.69
C ASP A 54 15.25 7.11 0.44
N ASP A 55 14.36 8.03 0.10
CA ASP A 55 13.61 8.85 1.06
C ASP A 55 12.37 8.18 1.67
N ARG A 56 11.78 7.15 1.03
CA ARG A 56 10.46 6.65 1.47
C ARG A 56 10.50 5.57 2.54
N ALA A 57 11.61 4.85 2.73
CA ALA A 57 11.65 3.76 3.71
C ALA A 57 13.05 3.30 4.15
N ALA A 58 14.01 4.20 4.40
CA ALA A 58 15.29 3.82 5.03
C ALA A 58 16.01 2.62 4.35
N GLY A 59 16.00 2.58 3.01
CA GLY A 59 16.59 1.49 2.22
C GLY A 59 15.68 0.30 1.91
N ILE A 60 14.38 0.39 2.18
CA ILE A 60 13.39 -0.64 1.82
C ILE A 60 12.77 -0.32 0.44
N ALA A 61 12.67 -1.32 -0.43
CA ALA A 61 12.05 -1.17 -1.75
C ALA A 61 10.53 -0.97 -1.63
N ASN A 62 9.92 -0.17 -2.50
CA ASN A 62 8.48 0.11 -2.44
C ASN A 62 7.84 0.08 -3.84
N ILE A 63 6.66 -0.52 -3.94
CA ILE A 63 5.75 -0.39 -5.08
C ILE A 63 4.35 0.03 -4.61
N ALA A 64 3.59 0.68 -5.48
CA ALA A 64 2.16 0.85 -5.32
C ALA A 64 1.44 0.16 -6.47
N VAL A 65 0.49 -0.69 -6.12
CA VAL A 65 -0.45 -1.32 -7.02
C VAL A 65 -1.78 -0.60 -6.86
N TRP A 66 -2.18 0.12 -7.89
CA TRP A 66 -3.44 0.82 -7.98
C TRP A 66 -4.51 -0.13 -8.50
N VAL A 67 -5.57 -0.30 -7.73
CA VAL A 67 -6.81 -0.95 -8.15
C VAL A 67 -7.61 0.11 -8.89
N ASN A 68 -7.66 -0.01 -10.21
CA ASN A 68 -8.42 0.93 -11.04
C ASN A 68 -9.91 0.56 -11.04
N GLU A 69 -10.21 -0.73 -11.03
CA GLU A 69 -11.57 -1.28 -11.16
C GLU A 69 -11.74 -2.59 -10.37
N GLY A 70 -12.98 -2.85 -9.93
CA GLY A 70 -13.35 -4.07 -9.21
C GLY A 70 -12.80 -4.19 -7.79
N ASP A 71 -13.16 -5.28 -7.11
CA ASP A 71 -12.63 -5.59 -5.79
C ASP A 71 -11.28 -6.29 -5.93
N SER A 72 -10.38 -6.04 -4.98
CA SER A 72 -9.04 -6.62 -5.02
C SER A 72 -8.59 -7.17 -3.68
N GLN A 73 -7.81 -8.24 -3.74
CA GLN A 73 -7.19 -8.86 -2.58
C GLN A 73 -5.76 -9.29 -2.89
N VAL A 74 -4.93 -9.35 -1.85
CA VAL A 74 -3.58 -9.89 -1.94
C VAL A 74 -3.57 -11.28 -1.30
N THR A 75 -2.98 -12.25 -1.97
CA THR A 75 -2.88 -13.64 -1.49
C THR A 75 -1.44 -14.15 -1.61
N ASP A 76 -1.07 -15.13 -0.79
CA ASP A 76 0.17 -15.89 -0.99
C ASP A 76 0.08 -16.90 -2.16
N SER A 77 1.13 -17.68 -2.36
CA SER A 77 1.17 -18.73 -3.40
C SER A 77 0.19 -19.87 -3.16
N SER A 78 -0.25 -20.11 -1.92
CA SER A 78 -1.31 -21.07 -1.58
C SER A 78 -2.72 -20.53 -1.83
N GLY A 79 -2.84 -19.22 -2.10
CA GLY A 79 -4.11 -18.52 -2.26
C GLY A 79 -4.71 -18.02 -0.95
N THR A 80 -3.96 -18.06 0.16
CA THR A 80 -4.40 -17.51 1.44
C THR A 80 -4.35 -16.00 1.40
N ARG A 81 -5.43 -15.33 1.80
CA ARG A 81 -5.51 -13.87 1.85
C ARG A 81 -4.52 -13.31 2.88
N LEU A 82 -3.81 -12.26 2.46
CA LEU A 82 -2.86 -11.52 3.29
C LEU A 82 -3.49 -10.19 3.68
N GLU A 83 -3.56 -9.92 4.98
CA GLU A 83 -4.13 -8.70 5.54
C GLU A 83 -3.16 -7.52 5.53
N CYS A 84 -3.70 -6.32 5.76
CA CYS A 84 -2.91 -5.09 5.88
C CYS A 84 -1.88 -5.21 7.00
N GLY A 85 -0.64 -4.81 6.70
CA GLY A 85 0.49 -4.95 7.60
C GLY A 85 1.04 -6.38 7.70
N HIS A 86 0.70 -7.29 6.79
CA HIS A 86 1.33 -8.62 6.72
C HIS A 86 2.86 -8.48 6.75
N GLN A 87 3.50 -9.16 7.71
CA GLN A 87 4.94 -9.12 7.99
C GLN A 87 5.56 -7.73 8.23
N ARG A 88 4.76 -6.69 8.43
CA ARG A 88 5.27 -5.35 8.76
C ARG A 88 6.09 -5.44 10.06
N PRO A 89 7.38 -5.02 10.05
CA PRO A 89 8.20 -5.06 11.25
C PRO A 89 7.55 -4.32 12.42
N GLU A 90 7.60 -4.89 13.62
CA GLU A 90 6.93 -4.32 14.81
C GLU A 90 7.36 -2.89 15.11
N GLU A 91 8.64 -2.56 14.89
CA GLU A 91 9.16 -1.20 15.08
C GLU A 91 8.49 -0.21 14.12
N VAL A 92 8.26 -0.60 12.87
CA VAL A 92 7.55 0.21 11.88
C VAL A 92 6.10 0.41 12.32
N THR A 93 5.42 -0.63 12.78
CA THR A 93 4.06 -0.54 13.36
C THR A 93 4.03 0.41 14.56
N ARG A 94 5.00 0.31 15.46
CA ARG A 94 5.10 1.17 16.64
C ARG A 94 5.29 2.64 16.27
N LYS A 95 6.21 2.93 15.34
CA LYS A 95 6.44 4.29 14.82
C LYS A 95 5.18 4.84 14.15
N TRP A 96 4.49 4.03 13.34
CA TRP A 96 3.22 4.44 12.72
C TRP A 96 2.14 4.75 13.75
N ASN A 97 1.98 3.90 14.76
CA ASN A 97 0.97 4.12 15.81
C ASN A 97 1.27 5.38 16.63
N ALA A 98 2.54 5.64 16.95
CA ALA A 98 2.96 6.85 17.64
C ALA A 98 2.69 8.10 16.80
N LEU A 99 3.03 8.07 15.51
CA LEU A 99 2.72 9.18 14.58
C LEU A 99 1.21 9.39 14.47
N LEU A 100 0.43 8.32 14.32
CA LEU A 100 -1.02 8.44 14.27
C LEU A 100 -1.56 9.04 15.55
N GLN A 101 -1.11 8.62 16.73
CA GLN A 101 -1.53 9.20 18.02
C GLN A 101 -1.17 10.68 18.13
N GLN A 102 0.03 11.09 17.69
CA GLN A 102 0.43 12.48 17.60
C GLN A 102 -0.51 13.26 16.68
N MET A 103 -0.77 12.74 15.48
CA MET A 103 -1.72 13.32 14.52
C MET A 103 -3.16 13.30 15.03
N ARG A 104 -3.54 12.36 15.91
CA ARG A 104 -4.86 12.34 16.57
C ARG A 104 -5.00 13.47 17.59
N GLY A 105 -3.91 13.85 18.26
CA GLY A 105 -3.86 15.05 19.08
C GLY A 105 -4.02 16.34 18.26
N ASP A 106 -3.54 16.33 17.02
CA ASP A 106 -3.58 17.45 16.08
C ASP A 106 -4.83 17.46 15.16
N MET A 107 -5.77 16.52 15.35
CA MET A 107 -6.87 16.19 14.41
C MET A 107 -8.05 17.17 14.41
N ALA A 108 -7.81 18.46 14.62
CA ALA A 108 -8.82 19.49 14.39
C ALA A 108 -8.80 20.06 12.96
N SER A 109 -7.77 19.78 12.13
CA SER A 109 -7.56 20.64 10.94
C SER A 109 -7.14 20.02 9.60
N ASN A 110 -6.48 18.86 9.49
CA ASN A 110 -6.25 18.18 8.19
C ASN A 110 -5.41 16.89 8.36
N PRO A 111 -5.75 15.76 7.72
CA PRO A 111 -5.12 14.46 8.00
C PRO A 111 -3.74 14.23 7.36
N ILE A 112 -3.22 15.15 6.53
CA ILE A 112 -1.84 15.13 6.01
C ILE A 112 -1.30 16.56 6.02
N PRO A 113 -0.08 16.83 6.55
CA PRO A 113 0.55 18.14 6.45
C PRO A 113 0.58 18.64 5.00
N GLU A 114 0.29 19.93 4.77
CA GLU A 114 0.57 20.54 3.47
C GLU A 114 2.05 20.34 3.12
N GLY A 115 2.32 19.82 1.91
CA GLY A 115 3.68 19.56 1.45
C GLY A 115 4.27 18.18 1.79
N GLY A 116 3.52 17.28 2.43
CA GLY A 116 3.98 15.89 2.58
C GLY A 116 4.19 15.23 1.19
N PRO A 117 5.27 14.44 0.97
CA PRO A 117 5.67 13.91 -0.35
C PRO A 117 4.66 12.95 -1.01
N ARG A 118 3.51 12.75 -0.36
CA ARG A 118 2.40 11.92 -0.80
C ARG A 118 1.20 12.74 -1.32
N ARG A 119 1.00 14.00 -0.88
CA ARG A 119 -0.23 14.75 -1.18
C ARG A 119 -0.34 15.17 -2.66
N SER A 120 0.74 15.65 -3.26
CA SER A 120 0.77 15.97 -4.70
C SER A 120 0.47 14.72 -5.55
N PHE A 121 1.02 13.57 -5.16
CA PHE A 121 0.84 12.31 -5.87
C PHE A 121 -0.64 11.86 -5.97
N TYR A 122 -1.42 11.96 -4.88
CA TYR A 122 -2.85 11.60 -4.92
C TYR A 122 -3.69 12.65 -5.64
N VAL A 123 -3.37 13.95 -5.43
CA VAL A 123 -4.12 15.06 -6.05
C VAL A 123 -3.94 15.09 -7.57
N ASP A 124 -2.74 14.83 -8.07
CA ASP A 124 -2.45 14.77 -9.52
C ASP A 124 -3.22 13.64 -10.22
N ARG A 125 -3.67 12.62 -9.47
CA ARG A 125 -4.49 11.50 -9.96
C ARG A 125 -5.98 11.65 -9.64
N GLY A 126 -6.42 12.82 -9.18
CA GLY A 126 -7.82 13.10 -8.89
C GLY A 126 -8.37 12.43 -7.62
N HIS A 127 -7.52 11.79 -6.82
CA HIS A 127 -7.93 11.21 -5.54
C HIS A 127 -7.90 12.26 -4.44
N SER A 128 -8.98 12.35 -3.65
CA SER A 128 -8.97 13.15 -2.44
C SER A 128 -8.20 12.41 -1.34
N VAL A 129 -7.48 13.15 -0.50
CA VAL A 129 -6.74 12.60 0.64
C VAL A 129 -7.65 11.86 1.64
N THR A 130 -8.95 12.14 1.59
CA THR A 130 -10.02 11.52 2.38
C THR A 130 -10.58 10.22 1.80
N ASP A 131 -10.21 9.84 0.57
CA ASP A 131 -10.69 8.60 -0.08
C ASP A 131 -10.00 7.33 0.42
N ARG A 132 -9.08 7.46 1.39
CA ARG A 132 -8.69 6.32 2.21
C ARG A 132 -9.92 5.86 2.95
N SER A 133 -10.44 4.69 2.58
CA SER A 133 -11.40 3.98 3.43
C SER A 133 -10.85 4.05 4.85
N PRO A 134 -11.61 4.58 5.83
CA PRO A 134 -11.16 4.62 7.20
C PRO A 134 -10.81 3.18 7.53
N ILE A 135 -9.51 2.92 7.77
CA ILE A 135 -8.94 1.61 8.10
C ILE A 135 -10.02 0.84 8.85
N ARG A 136 -10.68 -0.11 8.18
CA ARG A 136 -11.63 -0.99 8.86
C ARG A 136 -10.74 -1.79 9.79
N ARG A 137 -10.70 -1.33 11.04
CA ARG A 137 -10.08 -2.09 12.12
C ARG A 137 -10.80 -3.44 12.19
N PRO A 138 -10.11 -4.54 12.49
CA PRO A 138 -10.78 -5.75 12.95
C PRO A 138 -11.64 -5.46 14.18
#